data_AF-A0A8J6YRL4-F1
#
_entry.id   AF-A0A8J6YRL4-F1
#
_cell.length_a   1.000
_cell.length_b   1.000
_cell.length_c   1.000
_cell.angle_alpha   90.00
_cell.angle_beta   90.00
_cell.angle_gamma   90.00
#
_symmetry.space_group_name_H-M   'P 1'
#
loop_
_entity.id
_entity.type
_entity.pdbx_description
1 polymer ?
#
loop_
_entity_poly.entity_id
_entity_poly.type
_entity_poly.pdbx_seq_one_letter_code
_entity_poly.pdbx_strand_id
1 'polypeptide(L)'
;MNGTEIWVWYDYFYVKYAVVVLLLLIAYILGFARPLPLGKRLIVYGVLVIGAFPLVILAYVLPIVPGLLVMILVLILARLRRRDEV
;
A
#
# COMPACT_ATOMS: atom_id res chain seq x y z
N MET A 1 15.50 -5.63 30.35
CA MET A 1 15.37 -5.36 28.91
C MET A 1 16.47 -6.12 28.21
N ASN A 2 16.12 -7.27 27.63
CA ASN A 2 17.10 -8.14 27.00
C ASN A 2 17.46 -7.57 25.62
N GLY A 3 18.75 -7.57 25.28
CA GLY A 3 19.23 -7.03 24.00
C GLY A 3 18.58 -7.67 22.76
N THR A 4 17.91 -8.82 22.91
CA THR A 4 17.16 -9.53 21.87
C THR A 4 15.81 -8.88 21.52
N GLU A 5 15.18 -8.15 22.43
CA GLU A 5 13.84 -7.56 22.20
C GLU A 5 13.91 -6.43 21.17
N ILE A 6 14.97 -5.62 21.21
CA ILE A 6 15.16 -4.45 20.35
C ILE A 6 15.21 -4.84 18.86
N TRP A 7 15.86 -5.96 18.54
CA TRP A 7 15.94 -6.49 17.18
C TRP A 7 14.58 -6.96 16.67
N VAL A 8 13.77 -7.62 17.52
CA VAL A 8 12.43 -8.11 17.15
C VAL A 8 11.50 -6.93 16.85
N TRP A 9 11.56 -5.85 17.64
CA TRP A 9 10.79 -4.63 17.39
C TRP A 9 11.20 -3.94 16.08
N TYR A 10 12.48 -3.96 15.73
CA TYR A 10 12.98 -3.37 14.48
C TYR A 10 12.51 -4.15 13.25
N ASP A 11 12.58 -5.48 13.32
CA ASP A 11 12.16 -6.37 12.23
C ASP A 11 10.64 -6.26 11.99
N TYR A 12 9.84 -6.20 13.06
CA TYR A 12 8.39 -6.08 12.97
C TYR A 12 7.93 -4.76 12.32
N PHE A 13 8.66 -3.66 12.56
CA PHE A 13 8.37 -2.37 11.95
C PHE A 13 8.66 -2.38 10.45
N TYR A 14 9.80 -2.93 10.04
CA TYR A 14 10.21 -2.99 8.64
C TYR A 14 9.29 -3.87 7.80
N VAL A 15 8.86 -5.03 8.35
CA VAL A 15 7.92 -5.93 7.67
C VAL A 15 6.56 -5.24 7.46
N LYS A 16 6.02 -4.57 8.49
CA LYS A 16 4.76 -3.80 8.35
C LYS A 16 4.89 -2.69 7.30
N TYR A 17 5.99 -1.94 7.32
CA TYR A 17 6.25 -0.89 6.34
C TYR A 17 6.31 -1.45 4.92
N ALA A 18 7.09 -2.53 4.71
CA ALA A 18 7.19 -3.20 3.41
C ALA A 18 5.82 -3.68 2.91
N VAL A 19 5.02 -4.32 3.77
CA VAL A 19 3.67 -4.78 3.41
C VAL A 19 2.76 -3.63 3.01
N VAL A 20 2.70 -2.54 3.80
CA VAL A 20 1.87 -1.36 3.50
C VAL A 20 2.28 -0.73 2.17
N VAL A 21 3.58 -0.54 1.95
CA VAL A 21 4.12 0.00 0.69
C VAL A 21 3.76 -0.88 -0.49
N LEU A 22 3.87 -2.20 -0.34
CA LEU A 22 3.60 -3.16 -1.41
C LEU A 22 2.10 -3.22 -1.74
N LEU A 23 1.22 -3.20 -0.73
CA LEU A 23 -0.24 -3.08 -0.94
C LEU A 23 -0.61 -1.76 -1.61
N LEU A 24 -0.02 -0.64 -1.18
CA LEU A 24 -0.22 0.66 -1.83
C LEU A 24 0.23 0.63 -3.30
N LEU A 25 1.34 -0.06 -3.59
CA LEU A 25 1.83 -0.21 -4.96
C LEU A 25 0.83 -0.98 -5.83
N ILE A 26 0.28 -2.08 -5.32
CA ILE A 26 -0.76 -2.88 -5.98
C ILE A 26 -2.03 -2.05 -6.19
N ALA A 27 -2.50 -1.38 -5.12
CA ALA A 27 -3.68 -0.52 -5.18
C ALA A 27 -3.51 0.62 -6.20
N TYR A 28 -2.31 1.20 -6.29
CA TYR A 28 -1.99 2.22 -7.29
C TYR A 28 -2.07 1.67 -8.72
N ILE A 29 -1.48 0.50 -8.97
CA ILE A 29 -1.49 -0.15 -10.30
C ILE A 29 -2.93 -0.52 -10.71
N LEU A 30 -3.78 -0.95 -9.77
CA LEU A 30 -5.18 -1.31 -10.03
C LEU A 30 -6.09 -0.09 -10.18
N GLY A 31 -5.92 0.92 -9.32
CA GLY A 31 -6.76 2.13 -9.29
C GLY A 31 -6.54 3.02 -10.50
N PHE A 32 -5.33 3.07 -11.03
CA PHE A 32 -5.04 3.82 -12.25
C PHE A 32 -5.36 2.99 -13.50
N ALA A 33 -6.55 3.23 -14.05
CA ALA A 33 -7.03 2.57 -15.26
C ALA A 33 -6.28 2.96 -16.55
N ARG A 34 -5.40 3.97 -16.52
CA ARG A 34 -4.55 4.34 -17.66
C ARG A 34 -3.07 4.32 -17.24
N PRO A 35 -2.17 3.70 -18.03
CA PRO A 35 -0.74 3.79 -17.77
C PRO A 35 -0.33 5.26 -17.86
N LEU A 36 0.10 5.84 -16.74
CA LEU A 36 0.65 7.19 -16.74
C LEU A 36 1.99 7.19 -17.50
N PRO A 37 2.31 8.26 -18.26
CA PRO A 37 3.60 8.40 -18.93
C PRO A 37 4.75 8.22 -17.92
N LEU A 38 5.82 7.54 -18.33
CA LEU A 38 6.90 7.05 -17.45
C LEU A 38 7.43 8.12 -16.46
N GLY A 39 7.51 9.38 -16.89
CA GLY A 39 7.95 10.48 -16.02
C GLY A 39 7.01 10.77 -14.83
N LYS A 40 5.69 10.70 -15.01
CA LYS A 40 4.72 10.94 -13.92
C LYS A 40 4.65 9.78 -12.94
N ARG A 41 4.94 8.56 -13.42
CA ARG A 41 4.94 7.34 -12.61
C ARG A 41 6.03 7.39 -11.53
N LEU A 42 7.19 7.99 -11.82
CA LEU A 42 8.27 8.19 -10.85
C LEU A 42 7.87 9.14 -9.72
N ILE A 43 7.21 10.27 -10.05
CA ILE A 43 6.71 11.23 -9.06
C ILE A 43 5.70 10.55 -8.14
N VAL A 44 4.78 9.75 -8.69
CA VAL A 44 3.78 9.06 -7.88
C VAL A 44 4.41 7.99 -6.99
N TYR A 45 5.37 7.21 -7.48
CA TYR A 45 6.10 6.29 -6.60
C TYR A 45 6.86 7.02 -5.49
N GLY A 46 7.46 8.18 -5.78
CA GLY A 46 8.08 9.04 -4.77
C GLY A 46 7.09 9.50 -3.70
N VAL A 47 5.92 10.02 -4.12
CA VAL A 47 4.85 10.42 -3.20
C VAL A 47 4.29 9.23 -2.43
N LEU A 48 4.24 8.03 -3.02
CA LEU A 48 3.74 6.81 -2.36
C LEU A 48 4.67 6.38 -1.21
N VAL A 49 5.97 6.41 -1.43
CA VAL A 49 6.99 6.07 -0.41
C VAL A 49 6.98 7.10 0.73
N ILE A 50 6.87 8.39 0.38
CA ILE A 50 6.78 9.47 1.38
C ILE A 50 5.43 9.42 2.13
N GLY A 51 4.34 9.15 1.43
CA GLY A 51 3.00 9.02 2.00
C GLY A 51 2.86 7.78 2.88
N ALA A 52 3.65 6.73 2.66
CA ALA A 52 3.65 5.55 3.51
C ALA A 52 4.17 5.82 4.93
N PHE A 53 4.99 6.85 5.15
CA PHE A 53 5.50 7.23 6.48
C PHE A 53 4.39 7.52 7.49
N PRO A 54 3.47 8.47 7.24
CA PRO A 54 2.35 8.70 8.15
C PRO A 54 1.41 7.49 8.21
N LEU A 55 1.25 6.71 7.14
CA LEU A 55 0.44 5.48 7.18
C LEU A 55 0.98 4.44 8.16
N VAL A 56 2.30 4.28 8.33
CA VAL A 56 2.85 3.31 9.29
C VAL A 56 2.68 3.78 10.73
N ILE A 57 2.74 5.09 10.97
CA ILE A 57 2.40 5.68 12.27
C ILE A 57 0.91 5.43 12.57
N LEU A 58 0.03 5.66 11.59
CA LEU A 58 -1.39 5.36 11.73
C LEU A 58 -1.65 3.85 11.83
N ALA A 59 -0.85 2.98 11.20
CA ALA A 59 -1.06 1.53 11.21
C ALA A 59 -0.86 0.89 12.59
N TYR A 60 -0.23 1.61 13.53
CA TYR A 60 -0.17 1.22 14.93
C TYR A 60 -1.50 1.42 15.67
N VAL A 61 -2.28 2.42 15.27
CA VAL A 61 -3.55 2.81 15.92
C VAL A 61 -4.76 2.35 15.12
N LEU A 62 -4.60 2.22 13.80
CA LEU A 62 -5.66 1.96 12.83
C LEU A 62 -5.33 0.70 12.00
N PRO A 63 -6.33 -0.17 11.74
CA PRO A 63 -6.14 -1.36 10.91
C PRO A 63 -6.04 -1.00 9.41
N ILE A 64 -4.90 -0.43 8.99
CA ILE A 64 -4.63 0.01 7.62
C ILE A 64 -4.49 -1.15 6.63
N VAL A 65 -3.85 -2.25 7.05
CA VAL A 65 -3.63 -3.43 6.19
C VAL A 65 -4.94 -4.02 5.67
N PRO A 66 -5.95 -4.34 6.51
CA PRO A 66 -7.23 -4.83 6.00
C PRO A 66 -8.00 -3.77 5.21
N GLY A 67 -7.87 -2.47 5.55
CA GLY A 67 -8.46 -1.39 4.75
C GLY A 67 -7.94 -1.36 3.31
N LEU A 68 -6.62 -1.50 3.13
CA LEU A 68 -5.98 -1.60 1.82
C LEU A 68 -6.43 -2.86 1.06
N LEU A 69 -6.56 -4.01 1.75
CA LEU A 69 -7.07 -5.24 1.16
C LEU A 69 -8.49 -5.06 0.61
N VAL A 70 -9.39 -4.45 1.39
CA VAL A 70 -10.76 -4.16 0.93
C VAL A 70 -10.75 -3.23 -0.28
N MET A 71 -9.90 -2.20 -0.27
CA MET A 71 -9.76 -1.25 -1.37
C MET A 71 -9.32 -1.95 -2.67
N ILE A 72 -8.33 -2.83 -2.60
CA ILE A 72 -7.88 -3.67 -3.71
C ILE A 72 -9.02 -4.57 -4.20
N LEU A 73 -9.74 -5.22 -3.28
CA LEU A 73 -10.82 -6.14 -3.60
C LEU A 73 -11.97 -5.43 -4.32
N VAL A 74 -12.36 -4.23 -3.86
CA VAL A 74 -13.36 -3.38 -4.52
C VAL A 74 -12.89 -2.96 -5.92
N LEU A 75 -11.62 -2.59 -6.09
CA LEU A 75 -11.07 -2.23 -7.40
C LEU A 75 -11.07 -3.42 -8.39
N ILE A 76 -10.75 -4.63 -7.90
CA ILE A 76 -10.83 -5.87 -8.68
C ILE A 76 -12.27 -6.11 -9.13
N LEU A 77 -13.22 -6.09 -8.19
CA LEU A 77 -14.64 -6.27 -8.48
C LEU A 77 -15.17 -5.21 -9.46
N ALA A 78 -14.82 -3.94 -9.26
CA ALA A 78 -15.20 -2.84 -10.13
C ALA A 78 -14.62 -2.96 -11.54
N ARG A 79 -13.45 -3.61 -11.69
CA ARG A 79 -12.84 -3.87 -13.00
C ARG A 79 -13.49 -5.05 -13.72
N LEU A 80 -13.94 -6.08 -13.00
CA LEU A 80 -14.74 -7.16 -13.57
C LEU A 80 -16.08 -6.61 -14.09
N ARG A 81 -16.81 -5.86 -13.25
CA ARG A 81 -18.09 -5.24 -13.65
C ARG A 81 -17.95 -4.36 -14.89
N ARG A 82 -16.87 -3.58 -15.01
CA ARG A 82 -16.66 -2.69 -16.17
C ARG A 82 -16.38 -3.43 -17.48
N ARG A 83 -16.03 -4.73 -17.45
CA ARG A 83 -15.91 -5.54 -18.67
C ARG A 83 -17.27 -6.05 -19.16
N ASP A 84 -18.28 -6.09 -18.30
CA ASP A 84 -19.61 -6.62 -18.62
C ASP A 84 -20.52 -5.56 -19.30
N GLU A 85 -20.10 -4.29 -19.34
CA GLU A 85 -20.81 -3.17 -19.99
C GLU A 85 -20.28 -2.87 -21.43
N VAL A 86 -19.52 -3.78 -22.06
CA VAL A 86 -18.97 -3.64 -23.43
C VAL A 86 -19.41 -4.80 -24.31
#